data_AF-A0AAW2Z5U1-F1
#
_entry.id   AF-A0AAW2Z5U1-F1
#
_cell.length_a   1.000
_cell.length_b   1.000
_cell.length_c   1.000
_cell.angle_alpha   90.00
_cell.angle_beta   90.00
_cell.angle_gamma   90.00
#
_symmetry.space_group_name_H-M   'P 1'
#
loop_
_entity.id
_entity.type
_entity.pdbx_description
1 polymer ?
#
loop_
_entity_poly.entity_id
_entity_poly.type
_entity_poly.pdbx_seq_one_letter_code
_entity_poly.pdbx_strand_id
1 'polypeptide(L)'
;MKDYEYCPTIQDTIMLTKSDKANDRFEALKTMCPCKVLMDCDEIWERVFEMAQEEQDSRVRYQIVHTLCDGSPNHREDKVISTLEGMWNDTDLKIRKQVRRVLNTYRRTGKWNIL
;
A
#
# COMPACT_ATOMS: atom_id res chain seq x y z
N MET A 1 -28.09 -20.77 -12.95
CA MET A 1 -27.87 -19.33 -13.16
C MET A 1 -26.40 -19.12 -12.89
N LYS A 2 -25.58 -18.83 -13.92
CA LYS A 2 -24.15 -18.60 -13.70
C LYS A 2 -24.06 -17.26 -13.00
N ASP A 3 -23.64 -17.26 -11.74
CA ASP A 3 -23.34 -16.04 -10.99
C ASP A 3 -22.29 -15.28 -11.80
N TYR A 4 -22.69 -14.14 -12.37
CA TYR A 4 -21.73 -13.20 -12.92
C TYR A 4 -20.98 -12.65 -11.72
N GLU A 5 -19.79 -13.22 -11.48
CA GLU A 5 -18.84 -12.75 -10.48
C GLU A 5 -18.63 -11.25 -10.72
N TYR A 6 -19.12 -10.40 -9.80
CA TYR A 6 -18.92 -8.97 -9.86
C TYR A 6 -17.41 -8.72 -9.82
N CYS A 7 -16.84 -8.28 -10.95
CA CYS A 7 -15.48 -7.79 -11.01
C CYS A 7 -15.55 -6.26 -10.81
N PRO A 8 -15.30 -5.75 -9.59
CA PRO A 8 -15.32 -4.31 -9.34
C PRO A 8 -14.34 -3.60 -10.26
N THR A 9 -14.73 -2.41 -10.72
CA THR A 9 -13.79 -1.54 -11.43
C THR A 9 -12.69 -1.04 -10.48
N ILE A 10 -11.61 -0.50 -11.04
CA ILE A 10 -10.57 0.20 -10.24
C ILE A 10 -11.21 1.30 -9.39
N GLN A 11 -12.17 2.04 -9.96
CA GLN A 11 -12.88 3.11 -9.28
C GLN A 11 -13.76 2.61 -8.13
N ASP A 12 -14.49 1.51 -8.33
CA ASP A 12 -15.26 0.89 -7.25
C ASP A 12 -14.34 0.45 -6.09
N THR A 13 -13.18 -0.10 -6.42
CA THR A 13 -12.17 -0.52 -5.44
C THR A 13 -11.60 0.68 -4.68
N ILE A 14 -11.26 1.77 -5.38
CA ILE A 14 -10.81 3.02 -4.76
C ILE A 14 -11.89 3.58 -3.83
N MET A 15 -13.16 3.53 -4.22
CA MET A 15 -14.25 4.00 -3.35
C MET A 15 -14.38 3.19 -2.06
N LEU A 16 -14.13 1.87 -2.10
CA LEU A 16 -14.12 1.03 -0.91
C LEU A 16 -13.02 1.41 0.09
N THR A 17 -11.90 1.99 -0.38
CA THR A 17 -10.84 2.51 0.51
C THR A 17 -11.25 3.74 1.32
N LYS A 18 -12.44 4.31 1.05
CA LYS A 18 -13.03 5.41 1.81
C LYS A 18 -14.13 4.95 2.78
N SER A 19 -14.37 3.64 2.88
CA SER A 19 -15.33 3.09 3.84
C SER A 19 -14.93 3.42 5.28
N ASP A 20 -15.90 3.69 6.14
CA ASP A 20 -15.69 3.87 7.58
C ASP A 20 -15.16 2.58 8.23
N LYS A 21 -15.43 1.42 7.62
CA LYS A 21 -14.98 0.12 8.14
C LYS A 21 -13.57 -0.18 7.68
N ALA A 22 -12.65 -0.30 8.64
CA ALA A 22 -11.26 -0.67 8.36
C ALA A 22 -11.12 -1.99 7.57
N ASN A 23 -12.05 -2.94 7.76
CA ASN A 23 -12.05 -4.20 7.02
C ASN A 23 -12.28 -3.99 5.52
N ASP A 24 -13.21 -3.11 5.14
CA ASP A 24 -13.51 -2.84 3.74
C ASP A 24 -12.30 -2.16 3.08
N ARG A 25 -11.67 -1.21 3.78
CA ARG A 25 -10.44 -0.55 3.31
C ARG A 25 -9.29 -1.53 3.16
N PHE A 26 -9.13 -2.45 4.11
CA PHE A 26 -8.09 -3.49 4.07
C PHE A 26 -8.27 -4.43 2.88
N GLU A 27 -9.49 -4.94 2.66
CA GLU A 27 -9.76 -5.85 1.54
C GLU A 27 -9.62 -5.14 0.19
N ALA A 28 -10.06 -3.89 0.08
CA ALA A 28 -9.83 -3.08 -1.11
C ALA A 28 -8.33 -2.85 -1.38
N LEU A 29 -7.54 -2.56 -0.36
CA LEU A 29 -6.10 -2.37 -0.53
C LEU A 29 -5.38 -3.66 -0.94
N LYS A 30 -5.84 -4.82 -0.46
CA LYS A 30 -5.33 -6.12 -0.89
C LYS A 30 -5.59 -6.39 -2.37
N THR A 31 -6.77 -6.04 -2.88
CA THR A 31 -7.07 -6.22 -4.32
C THR A 31 -6.29 -5.26 -5.20
N MET A 32 -5.91 -4.09 -4.68
CA MET A 32 -5.07 -3.09 -5.37
C MET A 32 -3.56 -3.37 -5.34
N CYS A 33 -3.10 -4.34 -4.55
CA CYS A 33 -1.67 -4.61 -4.41
C CYS A 33 -1.04 -5.00 -5.76
N PRO A 34 0.18 -4.52 -6.12
CA PRO A 34 0.78 -4.84 -7.41
C PRO A 34 0.93 -6.34 -7.67
N CYS A 35 1.18 -7.17 -6.65
CA CYS A 35 1.17 -8.63 -6.79
C CYS A 35 -0.17 -9.24 -7.23
N LYS A 36 -1.27 -8.47 -7.18
CA LYS A 36 -2.62 -8.87 -7.62
C LYS A 36 -3.00 -8.20 -8.93
N VAL A 37 -2.82 -6.89 -9.04
CA VAL A 37 -3.27 -6.12 -10.21
C VAL A 37 -2.30 -6.28 -11.39
N LEU A 38 -1.01 -6.50 -11.12
CA LEU A 38 0.06 -6.64 -12.13
C LEU A 38 0.07 -5.49 -13.15
N MET A 39 -0.33 -4.29 -12.71
CA MET A 39 -0.49 -3.11 -13.53
C MET A 39 -0.03 -1.88 -12.75
N ASP A 40 0.55 -0.93 -13.49
CA ASP A 40 0.93 0.38 -12.98
C ASP A 40 -0.20 1.39 -13.25
N CYS A 41 -1.02 1.65 -12.25
CA CYS A 41 -2.17 2.54 -12.34
C CYS A 41 -1.97 3.73 -11.40
N ASP A 42 -1.88 4.95 -11.96
CA ASP A 42 -1.69 6.19 -11.20
C ASP A 42 -2.74 6.37 -10.11
N GLU A 43 -4.02 6.14 -10.42
CA GLU A 43 -5.13 6.33 -9.48
C GLU A 43 -5.00 5.44 -8.23
N ILE A 44 -4.55 4.20 -8.42
CA ILE A 44 -4.30 3.28 -7.31
C ILE A 44 -3.14 3.80 -6.46
N TRP A 45 -2.03 4.16 -7.08
CA TRP A 45 -0.84 4.61 -6.35
C TRP A 45 -1.08 5.91 -5.59
N GLU A 46 -1.71 6.89 -6.22
CA GLU A 46 -2.11 8.13 -5.56
C GLU A 46 -2.98 7.83 -4.35
N ARG A 47 -3.95 6.92 -4.48
CA ARG A 47 -4.78 6.53 -3.33
C ARG A 47 -3.98 5.85 -2.22
N VAL A 48 -3.03 4.97 -2.55
CA VAL A 48 -2.15 4.32 -1.56
C VAL A 48 -1.34 5.36 -0.78
N PHE A 49 -0.81 6.38 -1.46
CA PHE A 49 -0.06 7.47 -0.82
C PHE A 49 -0.94 8.32 0.09
N GLU A 50 -2.16 8.65 -0.32
CA GLU A 50 -3.14 9.35 0.54
C GLU A 50 -3.46 8.51 1.79
N MET A 51 -3.76 7.22 1.62
CA MET A 51 -4.06 6.33 2.74
C MET A 51 -2.91 6.27 3.74
N ALA A 52 -1.65 6.32 3.30
CA ALA A 52 -0.49 6.29 4.18
C ALA A 52 -0.46 7.47 5.17
N GLN A 53 -1.07 8.61 4.81
CA GLN A 53 -1.13 9.81 5.63
C GLN A 53 -2.34 9.82 6.57
N GLU A 54 -3.47 9.24 6.13
CA GLU A 54 -4.77 9.35 6.82
C GLU A 54 -5.06 8.17 7.75
N GLU A 55 -4.55 6.98 7.45
CA GLU A 55 -5.03 5.72 8.03
C GLU A 55 -4.65 5.52 9.52
N GLN A 56 -5.64 5.11 10.32
CA GLN A 56 -5.52 4.92 11.77
C GLN A 56 -5.53 3.45 12.19
N ASP A 57 -6.11 2.53 11.41
CA ASP A 57 -6.08 1.10 11.69
C ASP A 57 -4.71 0.52 11.31
N SER A 58 -4.04 -0.12 12.28
CA SER A 58 -2.69 -0.66 12.08
C SER A 58 -2.63 -1.80 11.06
N ARG A 59 -3.71 -2.56 10.85
CA ARG A 59 -3.72 -3.62 9.83
C ARG A 59 -3.73 -3.03 8.44
N VAL A 60 -4.50 -1.95 8.23
CA VAL A 60 -4.52 -1.24 6.95
C VAL A 60 -3.17 -0.58 6.70
N ARG A 61 -2.59 0.13 7.69
CA ARG A 61 -1.24 0.70 7.56
C ARG A 61 -0.16 -0.34 7.24
N TYR A 62 -0.24 -1.52 7.85
CA TYR A 62 0.68 -2.61 7.52
C TYR A 62 0.53 -3.06 6.07
N GLN A 63 -0.71 -3.17 5.58
CA GLN A 63 -0.98 -3.49 4.17
C GLN A 63 -0.49 -2.37 3.23
N ILE A 64 -0.53 -1.10 3.63
CA ILE A 64 0.05 0.02 2.86
C ILE A 64 1.55 -0.17 2.69
N VAL A 65 2.28 -0.46 3.78
CA VAL A 65 3.71 -0.75 3.72
C VAL A 65 3.99 -1.95 2.81
N HIS A 66 3.14 -2.98 2.87
CA HIS A 66 3.23 -4.12 1.97
C HIS A 66 3.14 -3.66 0.51
N THR A 67 2.05 -2.99 0.15
CA THR A 67 1.82 -2.47 -1.21
C THR A 67 2.97 -1.60 -1.72
N LEU A 68 3.52 -0.72 -0.87
CA LEU A 68 4.65 0.16 -1.22
C LEU A 68 5.97 -0.59 -1.49
N CYS A 69 6.16 -1.76 -0.90
CA CYS A 69 7.42 -2.53 -0.99
C CYS A 69 7.29 -3.79 -1.86
N ASP A 70 6.12 -4.04 -2.45
CA ASP A 70 5.80 -5.24 -3.22
C ASP A 70 5.72 -4.92 -4.72
N GLY A 71 6.87 -4.55 -5.30
CA GLY A 71 6.98 -4.35 -6.75
C GLY A 71 6.55 -2.97 -7.25
N SER A 72 6.65 -1.93 -6.42
CA SER A 72 6.41 -0.55 -6.85
C SER A 72 7.28 -0.17 -8.06
N PRO A 73 6.72 0.50 -9.09
CA PRO A 73 7.47 0.95 -10.28
C PRO A 73 8.61 1.90 -9.92
N ASN A 74 9.73 1.79 -10.64
CA ASN A 74 10.94 2.60 -10.39
C ASN A 74 10.67 4.12 -10.46
N HIS A 75 9.79 4.58 -11.35
CA HIS A 75 9.52 6.01 -11.49
C HIS A 75 8.80 6.62 -10.26
N ARG A 76 8.33 5.79 -9.31
CA ARG A 76 7.70 6.23 -8.06
C ARG A 76 8.63 6.14 -6.85
N GLU A 77 9.90 5.76 -7.05
CA GLU A 77 10.89 5.53 -5.98
C GLU A 77 10.89 6.66 -4.96
N ASP A 78 11.09 7.91 -5.38
CA ASP A 78 11.17 9.07 -4.48
C ASP A 78 9.93 9.20 -3.57
N LYS A 79 8.74 9.01 -4.14
CA LYS A 79 7.47 9.12 -3.41
C LYS A 79 7.25 7.93 -2.47
N VAL A 80 7.64 6.72 -2.89
CA VAL A 80 7.62 5.52 -2.04
C VAL A 80 8.54 5.70 -0.84
N ILE A 81 9.79 6.12 -1.07
CA ILE A 81 10.78 6.33 -0.01
C ILE A 81 10.33 7.43 0.94
N SER A 82 9.90 8.59 0.42
CA SER A 82 9.38 9.69 1.25
C SER A 82 8.19 9.25 2.12
N THR A 83 7.27 8.46 1.55
CA THR A 83 6.12 7.91 2.29
C THR A 83 6.59 6.99 3.42
N LEU A 84 7.51 6.07 3.13
CA LEU A 84 8.08 5.16 4.15
C LEU A 84 8.83 5.93 5.24
N GLU A 85 9.51 7.02 4.91
CA GLU A 85 10.18 7.87 5.91
C GLU A 85 9.19 8.53 6.87
N GLY A 86 8.03 8.97 6.38
CA GLY A 86 6.92 9.44 7.22
C GLY A 86 6.42 8.37 8.20
N MET A 87 6.52 7.09 7.83
CA MET A 87 6.13 5.94 8.66
C MET A 87 7.26 5.43 9.58
N TRP A 88 8.44 6.07 9.62
CA TRP A 88 9.63 5.60 10.36
C TRP A 88 9.39 5.37 11.86
N ASN A 89 8.46 6.15 12.45
CA ASN A 89 8.07 6.09 13.85
C ASN A 89 6.61 5.65 14.04
N ASP A 90 6.07 4.80 13.16
CA ASP A 90 4.72 4.24 13.32
C ASP A 90 4.50 3.72 14.74
N THR A 91 3.32 3.95 15.29
CA THR A 91 2.96 3.54 16.65
C THR A 91 2.98 2.02 16.81
N ASP A 92 2.63 1.28 15.75
CA ASP A 92 2.70 -0.17 15.71
C ASP A 92 4.16 -0.66 15.56
N LEU A 93 4.58 -1.54 16.47
CA LEU A 93 5.95 -2.06 16.52
C LEU A 93 6.31 -2.87 15.27
N LYS A 94 5.38 -3.62 14.68
CA LYS A 94 5.64 -4.45 13.50
C LYS A 94 5.85 -3.57 12.28
N ILE A 95 4.99 -2.58 12.07
CA ILE A 95 5.12 -1.60 10.99
C ILE A 95 6.45 -0.86 11.11
N ARG A 96 6.74 -0.31 12.29
CA ARG A 96 7.99 0.41 12.55
C ARG A 96 9.23 -0.43 12.25
N LYS A 97 9.26 -1.69 12.67
CA LYS A 97 10.37 -2.61 12.36
C LYS A 97 10.51 -2.84 10.86
N GLN A 98 9.41 -3.08 10.17
CA GLN A 98 9.40 -3.34 8.74
C GLN A 98 9.89 -2.14 7.93
N VAL A 99 9.33 -0.95 8.19
CA VAL A 99 9.71 0.30 7.53
C VAL A 99 11.20 0.59 7.72
N ARG A 100 11.70 0.47 8.96
CA ARG A 100 13.12 0.68 9.26
C ARG A 100 14.02 -0.32 8.53
N ARG A 101 13.62 -1.59 8.45
CA ARG A 101 14.35 -2.62 7.69
C ARG A 101 14.44 -2.24 6.21
N VAL A 102 13.31 -1.83 5.61
CA VAL A 102 13.26 -1.44 4.19
C VAL A 102 14.16 -0.24 3.94
N LEU A 103 14.01 0.84 4.70
CA LEU A 103 14.79 2.07 4.52
C LEU A 103 16.28 1.85 4.79
N ASN A 104 16.65 1.05 5.80
CA ASN A 104 18.06 0.72 6.04
C ASN A 104 18.67 -0.12 4.90
N THR A 105 17.89 -1.01 4.30
CA THR A 105 18.33 -1.78 3.13
C THR A 105 18.49 -0.86 1.93
N TYR A 106 17.49 -0.02 1.66
CA TYR A 106 17.51 0.97 0.59
C TYR A 106 18.74 1.88 0.68
N ARG A 107 19.02 2.46 1.86
CA ARG A 107 20.21 3.30 2.08
C ARG A 107 21.54 2.59 1.82
N ARG A 108 21.58 1.26 1.93
CA ARG A 108 22.78 0.45 1.69
C ARG A 108 22.90 -0.04 0.25
N THR A 109 21.79 -0.32 -0.42
CA THR A 109 21.78 -1.08 -1.69
C THR A 109 21.03 -0.41 -2.84
N GLY A 110 20.28 0.67 -2.58
CA GLY A 110 19.33 1.27 -3.52
C GLY A 110 18.08 0.43 -3.78
N LYS A 111 17.86 -0.69 -3.06
CA LYS A 111 16.71 -1.58 -3.27
C LYS A 111 15.67 -1.43 -2.16
N TRP A 112 14.43 -1.11 -2.52
CA TRP A 112 13.31 -0.96 -1.57
C TRP A 112 12.23 -2.06 -1.71
N ASN A 113 12.06 -2.64 -2.90
CA ASN A 113 11.18 -3.78 -3.14
C ASN A 113 11.81 -5.07 -2.55
N ILE A 114 11.67 -5.26 -1.24
CA ILE A 114 12.38 -6.33 -0.50
C ILE A 114 11.46 -7.17 0.39
N LEU A 115 10.15 -7.12 0.12
CA LEU A 115 9.15 -8.02 0.71
C LEU A 115 9.07 -9.34 -0.04
#